data_AF-A0A6V8E1V0-F1
#
_entry.id   AF-A0A6V8E1V0-F1
#
_cell.length_a   1.000
_cell.length_b   1.000
_cell.length_c   1.000
_cell.angle_alpha   90.00
_cell.angle_beta   90.00
_cell.angle_gamma   90.00
#
_symmetry.space_group_name_H-M   'P 1'
#
loop_
_entity.id
_entity.type
_entity.pdbx_description
1 polymer ?
#
loop_
_entity_poly.entity_id
_entity_poly.type
_entity_poly.pdbx_seq_one_letter_code
_entity_poly.pdbx_strand_id
1 'polypeptide(L)'
;MALLIATTPYAAVMLVPTNASMAISEVELNEETDELSFKVRGTMSSVDVSIEADGVEMWTGSGDVSNDMKKFKVPLADFFAGNGENHAGTEVVEYIIKGAGSNGQEGEIKIPSRFTTREAQDAGVRIAELHDSNDAEEYVGITMEILVGLLSPNEDAVDGGGFSAVGLRPMNADYQVQVTVSGGETWTESLISVDGDMATWSPQGGGTGSGSTAGWFGLTGSGTDNSGVFYLDKSEFYEGAGCYTFTVDITNTLGDQSVFTSEYSWNIDLSSGERDSNNDPVRPKGDGVTTTC
;
A
#
# COMPACT_ATOMS: atom_id res chain seq x y z
N MET A 1 -23.73 -9.19 -1.78
CA MET A 1 -24.07 -8.10 -0.86
C MET A 1 -23.44 -6.85 -1.45
N ALA A 2 -24.22 -5.88 -1.92
CA ALA A 2 -23.68 -4.70 -2.59
C ALA A 2 -23.21 -3.73 -1.50
N LEU A 3 -21.90 -3.57 -1.36
CA LEU A 3 -21.29 -2.54 -0.53
C LEU A 3 -21.36 -1.23 -1.33
N LEU A 4 -22.13 -0.26 -0.83
CA LEU A 4 -22.10 1.10 -1.36
C LEU A 4 -20.82 1.74 -0.83
N ILE A 5 -19.78 1.82 -1.66
CA ILE A 5 -18.60 2.63 -1.37
C ILE A 5 -19.01 4.08 -1.58
N ALA A 6 -19.21 4.82 -0.49
CA ALA A 6 -19.42 6.26 -0.54
C ALA A 6 -18.05 6.94 -0.67
N THR A 7 -17.51 7.00 -1.90
CA THR A 7 -16.35 7.84 -2.21
C THR A 7 -16.80 9.30 -2.11
N THR A 8 -16.51 9.96 -0.99
CA THR A 8 -16.73 11.40 -0.88
C THR A 8 -15.71 12.11 -1.76
N PRO A 9 -16.12 12.86 -2.79
CA PRO A 9 -15.17 13.64 -3.59
C PRO A 9 -14.49 14.65 -2.68
N TYR A 10 -13.17 14.62 -2.64
CA TYR A 10 -12.38 15.64 -1.96
C TYR A 10 -12.34 16.90 -2.82
N ALA A 11 -13.18 17.89 -2.53
CA ALA A 11 -13.15 19.19 -3.19
C ALA A 11 -12.27 20.17 -2.39
N ALA A 12 -11.24 20.72 -3.02
CA ALA A 12 -10.54 21.90 -2.50
C ALA A 12 -11.15 23.17 -3.11
N VAL A 13 -11.76 24.01 -2.28
CA VAL A 13 -12.32 25.31 -2.72
C VAL A 13 -11.31 26.41 -2.42
N MET A 14 -10.66 26.95 -3.45
CA MET A 14 -9.77 28.12 -3.33
C MET A 14 -10.52 29.38 -3.80
N LEU A 15 -10.48 30.45 -2.99
CA LEU A 15 -11.08 31.75 -3.30
C LEU A 15 -10.16 32.54 -4.24
N VAL A 16 -10.64 32.87 -5.44
CA VAL A 16 -9.90 33.63 -6.46
C VAL A 16 -10.11 35.14 -6.26
N PRO A 17 -9.05 35.98 -6.25
CA PRO A 17 -9.18 37.44 -6.21
C PRO A 17 -9.83 37.99 -7.50
N THR A 18 -10.76 38.94 -7.34
CA THR A 18 -11.68 39.45 -8.38
C THR A 18 -11.06 40.25 -9.54
N ASN A 19 -9.73 40.27 -9.70
CA ASN A 19 -9.05 41.15 -10.66
C ASN A 19 -8.15 40.41 -11.69
N ALA A 20 -8.19 39.08 -11.79
CA ALA A 20 -7.39 38.26 -12.73
C ALA A 20 -8.32 37.31 -13.52
N SER A 21 -8.54 37.49 -14.83
CA SER A 21 -7.74 37.10 -16.01
C SER A 21 -7.79 35.61 -16.39
N MET A 22 -7.61 34.66 -15.51
CA MET A 22 -7.92 33.25 -15.77
C MET A 22 -7.90 32.54 -14.43
N ALA A 23 -8.77 31.57 -14.24
CA ALA A 23 -8.82 30.79 -13.01
C ALA A 23 -8.82 29.29 -13.31
N ILE A 24 -7.93 28.55 -12.67
CA ILE A 24 -7.98 27.10 -12.60
C ILE A 24 -8.62 26.74 -11.26
N SER A 25 -9.62 25.86 -11.29
CA SER A 25 -10.47 25.58 -10.13
C SER A 25 -11.05 24.17 -10.20
N GLU A 26 -11.67 23.73 -9.11
CA GLU A 26 -12.36 22.43 -9.03
C GLU A 26 -11.45 21.26 -9.41
N VAL A 27 -10.24 21.26 -8.83
CA VAL A 27 -9.32 20.12 -8.93
C VAL A 27 -9.91 18.98 -8.10
N GLU A 28 -10.31 17.92 -8.79
CA GLU A 28 -10.98 16.74 -8.25
C GLU A 28 -10.27 15.49 -8.78
N LEU A 29 -10.17 14.46 -7.96
CA LEU A 29 -9.70 13.15 -8.39
C LEU A 29 -10.86 12.16 -8.37
N ASN A 30 -11.01 11.41 -9.47
CA ASN A 30 -11.88 10.24 -9.50
C ASN A 30 -11.06 8.99 -9.17
N GLU A 31 -11.23 8.48 -7.94
CA GLU A 31 -10.55 7.28 -7.45
C GLU A 31 -10.94 6.01 -8.21
N GLU A 32 -12.12 5.95 -8.86
CA GLU A 32 -12.54 4.75 -9.61
C GLU A 32 -11.88 4.63 -10.99
N THR A 33 -11.34 5.73 -11.52
CA THR A 33 -10.79 5.78 -12.88
C THR A 33 -9.39 6.37 -12.95
N ASP A 34 -8.79 6.71 -11.80
CA ASP A 34 -7.54 7.45 -11.68
C ASP A 34 -7.48 8.67 -12.61
N GLU A 35 -8.58 9.44 -12.70
CA GLU A 35 -8.65 10.64 -13.54
C GLU A 35 -8.64 11.91 -12.67
N LEU A 36 -7.62 12.74 -12.84
CA LEU A 36 -7.65 14.12 -12.35
C LEU A 36 -8.55 14.95 -13.27
N SER A 37 -9.45 15.73 -12.68
CA SER A 37 -10.28 16.67 -13.42
C SER A 37 -10.20 18.06 -12.82
N PHE A 38 -10.20 19.07 -13.68
CA PHE A 38 -10.17 20.47 -13.28
C PHE A 38 -10.85 21.34 -14.32
N LYS A 39 -11.21 22.56 -13.90
CA LYS A 39 -11.87 23.55 -14.76
C LYS A 39 -11.00 24.77 -14.91
N VAL A 40 -10.82 25.19 -16.15
CA VAL A 40 -10.26 26.49 -16.48
C VAL A 40 -11.41 27.43 -16.85
N ARG A 41 -11.44 28.62 -16.24
CA ARG A 41 -12.44 29.66 -16.46
C ARG A 41 -11.79 30.97 -16.85
N GLY A 42 -12.42 31.70 -17.76
CA GLY A 42 -11.94 33.00 -18.22
C GLY A 42 -12.62 33.44 -19.50
N THR A 43 -12.29 34.65 -19.97
CA THR A 43 -12.91 35.27 -21.16
C THR A 43 -12.13 35.04 -22.46
N MET A 44 -11.10 34.19 -22.42
CA MET A 44 -10.33 33.77 -23.60
C MET A 44 -11.17 32.86 -24.51
N SER A 45 -10.79 32.75 -25.78
CA SER A 45 -11.47 31.85 -26.72
C SER A 45 -10.98 30.41 -26.62
N SER A 46 -9.72 30.23 -26.23
CA SER A 46 -9.07 28.93 -26.05
C SER A 46 -8.00 29.03 -24.96
N VAL A 47 -7.61 27.87 -24.43
CA VAL A 47 -6.56 27.77 -23.43
C VAL A 47 -5.66 26.56 -23.73
N ASP A 48 -4.36 26.77 -23.57
CA ASP A 48 -3.35 25.72 -23.50
C ASP A 48 -3.04 25.46 -22.02
N VAL A 49 -2.91 24.19 -21.64
CA VAL A 49 -2.71 23.75 -20.27
C VAL A 49 -1.58 22.75 -20.22
N SER A 50 -0.75 22.84 -19.19
CA SER A 50 0.25 21.82 -18.85
C SER A 50 0.10 21.35 -17.41
N ILE A 51 0.57 20.13 -17.15
CA ILE A 51 0.84 19.63 -15.81
C ILE A 51 2.34 19.41 -15.69
N GLU A 52 2.94 20.02 -14.68
CA GLU A 52 4.34 19.87 -14.35
C GLU A 52 4.51 19.07 -13.05
N ALA A 53 5.58 18.27 -13.00
CA ALA A 53 6.10 17.65 -11.78
C ALA A 53 7.50 18.21 -11.52
N ASP A 54 7.72 18.85 -10.37
CA ASP A 54 8.96 19.55 -10.00
C ASP A 54 9.50 20.49 -11.10
N GLY A 55 8.58 21.20 -11.76
CA GLY A 55 8.89 22.14 -12.84
C GLY A 55 9.20 21.49 -14.21
N VAL A 56 9.10 20.17 -14.31
CA VAL A 56 9.22 19.43 -15.58
C VAL A 56 7.83 19.18 -16.15
N GLU A 57 7.60 19.61 -17.40
CA GLU A 57 6.34 19.36 -18.09
C GLU A 57 6.15 17.86 -18.37
N MET A 58 5.07 17.30 -17.84
CA MET A 58 4.73 15.88 -17.97
C MET A 58 3.59 15.67 -18.97
N TRP A 59 2.62 16.59 -18.96
CA TRP A 59 1.45 16.52 -19.83
C TRP A 59 1.07 17.89 -20.36
N THR A 60 0.51 17.92 -21.57
CA THR A 60 -0.07 19.11 -22.18
C THR A 60 -1.42 18.82 -22.83
N GLY A 61 -2.28 19.83 -22.87
CA GLY A 61 -3.54 19.76 -23.58
C GLY A 61 -4.06 21.15 -23.91
N SER A 62 -5.02 21.20 -24.82
CA SER A 62 -5.63 22.47 -25.23
C SER A 62 -7.11 22.31 -25.48
N GLY A 63 -7.83 23.43 -25.48
CA GLY A 63 -9.25 23.40 -25.81
C GLY A 63 -9.89 24.77 -25.92
N ASP A 64 -10.96 24.80 -26.70
CA ASP A 64 -11.83 25.97 -26.79
C ASP A 64 -12.54 26.20 -25.45
N VAL A 65 -12.56 27.46 -25.03
CA VAL A 65 -13.28 27.91 -23.83
C VAL A 65 -14.66 28.36 -24.29
N SER A 66 -15.68 27.62 -23.86
CA SER A 66 -17.07 27.88 -24.24
C SER A 66 -17.90 28.19 -23.00
N ASN A 67 -18.75 29.23 -23.05
CA ASN A 67 -19.44 29.76 -21.87
C ASN A 67 -18.46 30.07 -20.72
N ASP A 68 -17.31 30.68 -21.05
CA ASP A 68 -16.24 31.07 -20.14
C ASP A 68 -15.63 29.91 -19.31
N MET A 69 -15.74 28.67 -19.81
CA MET A 69 -15.24 27.47 -19.12
C MET A 69 -14.76 26.37 -20.08
N LYS A 70 -13.72 25.65 -19.65
CA LYS A 70 -13.32 24.34 -20.19
C LYS A 70 -13.03 23.37 -19.04
N LYS A 71 -13.59 22.16 -19.09
CA LYS A 71 -13.21 21.06 -18.19
C LYS A 71 -12.17 20.18 -18.87
N PHE A 72 -11.13 19.83 -18.13
CA PHE A 72 -10.12 18.85 -18.52
C PHE A 72 -10.27 17.61 -17.64
N LYS A 73 -9.88 16.48 -18.21
CA LYS A 73 -9.72 15.19 -17.55
C LYS A 73 -8.40 14.61 -18.00
N VAL A 74 -7.56 14.20 -17.06
CA VAL A 74 -6.23 13.70 -17.34
C VAL A 74 -6.02 12.45 -16.48
N PRO A 75 -5.78 11.27 -17.08
CA PRO A 75 -5.35 10.09 -16.34
C PRO A 75 -4.10 10.39 -15.52
N LEU A 76 -4.02 9.89 -14.28
CA LEU A 76 -2.82 10.06 -13.45
C LEU A 76 -1.57 9.50 -14.16
N ALA A 77 -1.71 8.35 -14.84
CA ALA A 77 -0.63 7.72 -15.60
C ALA A 77 0.02 8.62 -16.68
N ASP A 78 -0.69 9.65 -17.17
CA ASP A 78 -0.17 10.54 -18.20
C ASP A 78 0.79 11.60 -17.65
N PHE A 79 0.78 11.85 -16.34
CA PHE A 79 1.63 12.89 -15.73
C PHE A 79 2.35 12.47 -14.45
N PHE A 80 2.05 11.29 -13.91
CA PHE A 80 2.62 10.81 -12.66
C PHE A 80 4.13 10.60 -12.79
N ALA A 81 4.89 11.22 -11.90
CA ALA A 81 6.35 11.20 -11.84
C ALA A 81 6.87 10.74 -10.46
N GLY A 82 6.03 10.07 -9.67
CA GLY A 82 6.33 9.63 -8.30
C GLY A 82 5.42 10.26 -7.25
N ASN A 83 5.49 9.74 -6.04
CA ASN A 83 4.64 10.19 -4.93
C ASN A 83 4.77 11.69 -4.63
N GLY A 84 3.63 12.37 -4.50
CA GLY A 84 3.58 13.76 -4.06
C GLY A 84 4.09 13.94 -2.63
N GLU A 85 3.94 12.94 -1.76
CA GLU A 85 4.35 13.01 -0.36
C GLU A 85 5.05 11.74 0.11
N ASN A 86 5.90 11.88 1.12
CA ASN A 86 6.54 10.75 1.80
C ASN A 86 5.74 10.24 3.02
N HIS A 87 6.31 9.24 3.72
CA HIS A 87 5.76 8.66 4.94
C HIS A 87 5.43 9.67 6.04
N ALA A 88 6.15 10.80 6.11
CA ALA A 88 5.99 11.82 7.14
C ALA A 88 4.93 12.88 6.79
N GLY A 89 4.26 12.78 5.64
CA GLY A 89 3.36 13.84 5.19
C GLY A 89 4.08 15.01 4.52
N THR A 90 5.39 14.90 4.30
CA THR A 90 6.17 15.95 3.66
C THR A 90 6.05 15.80 2.15
N GLU A 91 5.74 16.89 1.48
CA GLU A 91 5.72 16.93 0.03
C GLU A 91 7.12 16.72 -0.54
N VAL A 92 7.24 15.80 -1.49
CA VAL A 92 8.51 15.41 -2.13
C VAL A 92 8.49 15.57 -3.65
N VAL A 93 7.31 15.58 -4.29
CA VAL A 93 7.13 15.97 -5.69
C VAL A 93 6.00 16.99 -5.77
N GLU A 94 6.30 18.18 -6.27
CA GLU A 94 5.31 19.23 -6.45
C GLU A 94 4.65 19.13 -7.83
N TYR A 95 3.33 18.97 -7.83
CA TYR A 95 2.52 18.91 -9.06
C TYR A 95 1.74 20.21 -9.27
N ILE A 96 1.92 20.85 -10.42
CA ILE A 96 1.29 22.14 -10.75
C ILE A 96 0.58 22.05 -12.09
N ILE A 97 -0.69 22.47 -12.12
CA ILE A 97 -1.41 22.74 -13.37
C ILE A 97 -1.14 24.20 -13.74
N LYS A 98 -0.69 24.44 -14.97
CA LYS A 98 -0.52 25.79 -15.54
C LYS A 98 -1.39 25.96 -16.76
N GLY A 99 -1.92 27.16 -16.96
CA GLY A 99 -2.71 27.52 -18.13
C GLY A 99 -2.18 28.79 -18.78
N ALA A 100 -2.34 28.88 -20.10
CA ALA A 100 -2.12 30.07 -20.91
C ALA A 100 -3.31 30.27 -21.86
N GLY A 101 -4.08 31.33 -21.65
CA GLY A 101 -5.22 31.71 -22.49
C GLY A 101 -4.78 32.40 -23.77
N SER A 102 -5.58 32.28 -24.84
CA SER A 102 -5.32 32.90 -26.16
C SER A 102 -5.19 34.43 -26.16
N ASN A 103 -5.62 35.07 -25.08
CA ASN A 103 -5.51 36.51 -24.85
C ASN A 103 -4.32 36.89 -23.95
N GLY A 104 -3.38 35.97 -23.70
CA GLY A 104 -2.17 36.17 -22.92
C GLY A 104 -2.37 36.11 -21.40
N GLN A 105 -3.55 35.67 -20.93
CA GLN A 105 -3.83 35.53 -19.51
C GLN A 105 -3.30 34.18 -19.01
N GLU A 106 -2.58 34.20 -17.90
CA GLU A 106 -1.98 33.00 -17.28
C GLU A 106 -2.60 32.71 -15.92
N GLY A 107 -2.42 31.48 -15.45
CA GLY A 107 -2.94 31.00 -14.19
C GLY A 107 -2.36 29.65 -13.84
N GLU A 108 -2.22 29.39 -12.57
CA GLU A 108 -1.68 28.13 -12.07
C GLU A 108 -2.41 27.71 -10.79
N ILE A 109 -2.45 26.41 -10.55
CA ILE A 109 -2.92 25.85 -9.29
C ILE A 109 -2.15 24.58 -8.97
N LYS A 110 -1.83 24.42 -7.70
CA LYS A 110 -1.20 23.23 -7.18
C LYS A 110 -2.20 22.07 -7.12
N ILE A 111 -1.78 20.89 -7.57
CA ILE A 111 -2.53 19.65 -7.34
C ILE A 111 -2.30 19.24 -5.88
N PRO A 112 -3.35 18.98 -5.09
CA PRO A 112 -3.17 18.46 -3.73
C PRO A 112 -2.28 17.22 -3.75
N SER A 113 -1.19 17.25 -3.00
CA SER A 113 -0.14 16.23 -2.92
C SER A 113 -0.66 14.82 -2.59
N ARG A 114 -1.73 14.73 -1.79
CA ARG A 114 -2.46 13.47 -1.53
C ARG A 114 -3.12 12.83 -2.76
N PHE A 115 -3.41 13.60 -3.81
CA PHE A 115 -3.98 13.06 -5.06
C PHE A 115 -2.91 12.33 -5.87
N THR A 116 -1.65 12.70 -5.69
CA THR A 116 -0.49 12.15 -6.39
C THR A 116 0.40 11.31 -5.46
N THR A 117 -0.10 10.86 -4.31
CA THR A 117 0.58 9.85 -3.48
C THR A 117 -0.07 8.51 -3.79
N ARG A 118 0.56 7.71 -4.66
CA ARG A 118 -0.04 6.57 -5.38
C ARG A 118 0.85 5.33 -5.49
N GLU A 119 2.08 5.36 -5.00
CA GLU A 119 2.97 4.20 -4.95
C GLU A 119 3.17 3.75 -3.50
N ALA A 120 2.88 2.48 -3.23
CA ALA A 120 3.35 1.81 -2.02
C ALA A 120 4.83 1.45 -2.23
N GLN A 121 5.68 1.86 -1.29
CA GLN A 121 7.14 1.77 -1.45
C GLN A 121 7.80 0.87 -0.40
N ASP A 122 7.09 0.59 0.70
CA ASP A 122 7.62 -0.17 1.82
C ASP A 122 6.57 -1.14 2.36
N ALA A 123 7.05 -2.22 2.96
CA ALA A 123 6.24 -3.13 3.76
C ALA A 123 6.88 -3.44 5.11
N GLY A 124 6.05 -3.79 6.09
CA GLY A 124 6.45 -4.34 7.38
C GLY A 124 5.81 -5.70 7.59
N VAL A 125 6.47 -6.59 8.32
CA VAL A 125 5.99 -7.95 8.62
C VAL A 125 5.95 -8.16 10.13
N ARG A 126 4.86 -8.76 10.62
CA ARG A 126 4.75 -9.29 11.98
C ARG A 126 4.36 -10.75 11.93
N ILE A 127 4.99 -11.53 12.80
CA ILE A 127 4.70 -12.94 12.96
C ILE A 127 4.55 -13.28 14.44
N ALA A 128 3.77 -14.31 14.73
CA ALA A 128 3.72 -14.90 16.05
C ALA A 128 3.62 -16.41 15.93
N GLU A 129 4.32 -17.15 16.79
CA GLU A 129 4.13 -18.58 16.89
C GLU A 129 2.68 -18.95 17.27
N LEU A 130 2.23 -20.07 16.71
CA LEU A 130 0.95 -20.67 17.06
C LEU A 130 1.18 -22.06 17.67
N HIS A 131 0.46 -22.32 18.76
CA HIS A 131 0.46 -23.60 19.47
C HIS A 131 -0.81 -24.39 19.23
N ASP A 132 -0.73 -25.72 19.34
CA ASP A 132 -1.94 -26.54 19.40
C ASP A 132 -2.73 -26.18 20.67
N SER A 133 -4.02 -25.93 20.51
CA SER A 133 -4.93 -25.56 21.60
C SER A 133 -5.03 -26.62 22.72
N ASN A 134 -4.70 -27.88 22.44
CA ASN A 134 -4.74 -29.00 23.36
C ASN A 134 -3.34 -29.44 23.83
N ASP A 135 -2.28 -29.01 23.15
CA ASP A 135 -0.90 -29.30 23.50
C ASP A 135 0.00 -28.07 23.33
N ALA A 136 0.28 -27.40 24.45
CA ALA A 136 1.16 -26.25 24.47
C ALA A 136 2.63 -26.60 24.15
N GLU A 137 3.02 -27.88 24.12
CA GLU A 137 4.34 -28.32 23.66
C GLU A 137 4.42 -28.41 22.14
N GLU A 138 3.28 -28.38 21.44
CA GLU A 138 3.22 -28.48 20.00
C GLU A 138 3.10 -27.10 19.35
N TYR A 139 4.08 -26.77 18.51
CA TYR A 139 3.92 -25.70 17.52
C TYR A 139 3.15 -26.23 16.33
N VAL A 140 2.18 -25.46 15.83
CA VAL A 140 1.45 -25.77 14.59
C VAL A 140 1.90 -24.90 13.43
N GLY A 141 2.46 -23.72 13.69
CA GLY A 141 2.86 -22.80 12.64
C GLY A 141 3.06 -21.38 13.15
N ILE A 142 2.86 -20.40 12.27
CA ILE A 142 2.94 -18.97 12.59
C ILE A 142 1.74 -18.21 12.02
N THR A 143 1.25 -17.21 12.75
CA THR A 143 0.40 -16.17 12.15
C THR A 143 1.28 -15.15 11.46
N MET A 144 0.76 -14.50 10.42
CA MET A 144 1.49 -13.48 9.67
C MET A 144 0.56 -12.30 9.41
N GLU A 145 1.05 -11.10 9.67
CA GLU A 145 0.41 -9.84 9.31
C GLU A 145 1.40 -8.98 8.54
N ILE A 146 0.91 -8.26 7.54
CA ILE A 146 1.71 -7.30 6.79
C ILE A 146 1.11 -5.90 6.88
N LEU A 147 2.00 -4.93 6.77
CA LEU A 147 1.71 -3.51 6.64
C LEU A 147 2.30 -3.08 5.30
N VAL A 148 1.54 -2.44 4.41
CA VAL A 148 2.04 -2.05 3.08
C VAL A 148 1.66 -0.61 2.80
N GLY A 149 2.62 0.21 2.34
CA GLY A 149 2.38 1.61 2.01
C GLY A 149 3.66 2.44 2.06
N LEU A 150 3.61 3.53 2.82
CA LEU A 150 4.76 4.40 3.07
C LEU A 150 5.16 4.29 4.53
N LEU A 151 6.36 3.76 4.78
CA LEU A 151 6.90 3.57 6.12
C LEU A 151 8.08 4.50 6.37
N SER A 152 8.35 4.78 7.64
CA SER A 152 9.58 5.49 7.99
C SER A 152 10.77 4.56 7.70
N PRO A 153 11.87 5.08 7.12
CA PRO A 153 13.06 4.28 6.83
C PRO A 153 13.81 3.82 8.10
N ASN A 154 13.38 4.30 9.28
CA ASN A 154 13.89 3.84 10.57
C ASN A 154 13.04 2.72 11.19
N GLU A 155 11.98 2.27 10.50
CA GLU A 155 11.18 1.14 10.96
C GLU A 155 11.83 -0.17 10.52
N ASP A 156 11.83 -1.16 11.40
CA ASP A 156 12.52 -2.43 11.18
C ASP A 156 11.86 -3.57 11.99
N ALA A 157 12.28 -4.79 11.66
CA ALA A 157 11.97 -5.98 12.43
C ALA A 157 12.48 -5.86 13.87
N VAL A 158 11.70 -6.42 14.80
CA VAL A 158 12.02 -6.46 16.23
C VAL A 158 12.05 -7.91 16.68
N ASP A 159 12.95 -8.22 17.62
CA ASP A 159 12.98 -9.53 18.27
C ASP A 159 11.59 -9.95 18.77
N GLY A 160 11.28 -11.24 18.63
CA GLY A 160 9.98 -11.83 18.96
C GLY A 160 8.95 -11.73 17.83
N GLY A 161 9.37 -11.55 16.57
CA GLY A 161 8.47 -11.50 15.41
C GLY A 161 7.75 -10.16 15.23
N GLY A 162 8.16 -9.13 15.96
CA GLY A 162 7.54 -7.80 15.92
C GLY A 162 8.07 -6.91 14.80
N PHE A 163 7.43 -5.75 14.64
CA PHE A 163 7.87 -4.69 13.74
C PHE A 163 7.70 -3.34 14.44
N SER A 164 8.68 -2.44 14.32
CA SER A 164 8.70 -1.20 15.10
C SER A 164 7.60 -0.20 14.70
N ALA A 165 7.06 -0.31 13.49
CA ALA A 165 6.05 0.63 13.00
C ALA A 165 4.76 0.57 13.82
N VAL A 166 4.39 1.70 14.43
CA VAL A 166 3.14 1.85 15.20
C VAL A 166 1.94 2.23 14.34
N GLY A 167 2.16 2.53 13.07
CA GLY A 167 1.13 2.85 12.08
C GLY A 167 1.76 3.16 10.73
N LEU A 168 0.90 3.34 9.71
CA LEU A 168 1.30 3.86 8.41
C LEU A 168 0.53 5.13 8.09
N ARG A 169 0.98 5.83 7.06
CA ARG A 169 0.15 6.83 6.40
C ARG A 169 -0.76 6.15 5.38
N PRO A 170 -2.10 6.21 5.54
CA PRO A 170 -3.00 5.60 4.57
C PRO A 170 -2.82 6.22 3.19
N MET A 171 -2.86 5.36 2.17
CA MET A 171 -2.81 5.71 0.77
C MET A 171 -3.93 4.94 0.06
N ASN A 172 -4.64 5.59 -0.86
CA ASN A 172 -5.53 4.91 -1.79
C ASN A 172 -4.77 4.72 -3.09
N ALA A 173 -4.45 3.49 -3.44
CA ALA A 173 -3.73 3.18 -4.66
C ALA A 173 -3.91 1.72 -5.06
N ASP A 174 -3.71 1.46 -6.35
CA ASP A 174 -3.82 0.13 -6.92
C ASP A 174 -2.44 -0.47 -7.11
N TYR A 175 -2.21 -1.63 -6.50
CA TYR A 175 -0.93 -2.34 -6.56
C TYR A 175 -1.12 -3.83 -6.26
N GLN A 176 -0.09 -4.62 -6.57
CA GLN A 176 -0.03 -6.03 -6.22
C GLN A 176 1.02 -6.27 -5.15
N VAL A 177 0.76 -7.24 -4.28
CA VAL A 177 1.69 -7.67 -3.23
C VAL A 177 1.90 -9.17 -3.32
N GLN A 178 3.16 -9.60 -3.31
CA GLN A 178 3.55 -10.99 -3.22
C GLN A 178 4.35 -11.20 -1.93
N VAL A 179 3.92 -12.13 -1.08
CA VAL A 179 4.64 -12.52 0.13
C VAL A 179 5.24 -13.90 -0.04
N THR A 180 6.52 -14.04 0.34
CA THR A 180 7.28 -15.29 0.28
C THR A 180 8.04 -15.52 1.59
N VAL A 181 8.05 -16.76 2.06
CA VAL A 181 8.82 -17.23 3.22
C VAL A 181 9.92 -18.17 2.72
N SER A 182 11.15 -17.96 3.18
CA SER A 182 12.32 -18.79 2.86
C SER A 182 13.17 -19.06 4.11
N GLY A 183 14.19 -19.94 4.00
CA GLY A 183 15.03 -20.39 5.12
C GLY A 183 14.92 -21.90 5.40
N GLY A 184 13.78 -22.48 5.04
CA GLY A 184 13.56 -23.92 4.86
C GLY A 184 12.92 -24.18 3.49
N GLU A 185 11.78 -24.87 3.46
CA GLU A 185 10.96 -24.94 2.25
C GLU A 185 10.40 -23.55 1.90
N THR A 186 10.39 -23.21 0.61
CA THR A 186 9.87 -21.91 0.17
C THR A 186 8.36 -21.98 0.05
N TRP A 187 7.68 -21.11 0.81
CA TRP A 187 6.24 -20.92 0.72
C TRP A 187 5.92 -19.53 0.17
N THR A 188 4.85 -19.44 -0.63
CA THR A 188 4.42 -18.19 -1.26
C THR A 188 2.91 -18.07 -1.14
N GLU A 189 2.44 -16.94 -0.62
CA GLU A 189 1.01 -16.62 -0.53
C GLU A 189 0.42 -16.44 -1.93
N SER A 190 -0.90 -16.58 -2.06
CA SER A 190 -1.57 -16.15 -3.28
C SER A 190 -1.35 -14.65 -3.54
N LEU A 191 -1.15 -14.28 -4.81
CA LEU A 191 -0.96 -12.88 -5.21
C LEU A 191 -2.11 -12.00 -4.69
N ILE A 192 -1.75 -10.95 -3.98
CA ILE A 192 -2.67 -10.00 -3.35
C ILE A 192 -2.86 -8.82 -4.29
N SER A 193 -4.11 -8.51 -4.62
CA SER A 193 -4.47 -7.31 -5.38
C SER A 193 -5.08 -6.28 -4.44
N VAL A 194 -4.56 -5.05 -4.49
CA VAL A 194 -5.10 -3.90 -3.77
C VAL A 194 -5.82 -2.98 -4.76
N ASP A 195 -7.05 -2.63 -4.43
CA ASP A 195 -7.89 -1.64 -5.11
C ASP A 195 -8.23 -0.55 -4.08
N GLY A 196 -7.66 0.64 -4.26
CA GLY A 196 -7.72 1.73 -3.28
C GLY A 196 -7.06 1.37 -1.94
N ASP A 197 -7.87 1.02 -0.94
CA ASP A 197 -7.43 0.61 0.40
C ASP A 197 -7.81 -0.84 0.77
N MET A 198 -8.28 -1.62 -0.21
CA MET A 198 -8.81 -2.96 0.00
C MET A 198 -7.92 -4.01 -0.68
N ALA A 199 -7.21 -4.79 0.12
CA ALA A 199 -6.48 -5.96 -0.34
C ALA A 199 -7.43 -7.16 -0.47
N THR A 200 -7.32 -7.90 -1.58
CA THR A 200 -8.06 -9.14 -1.83
C THR A 200 -7.20 -10.19 -2.52
N TRP A 201 -7.39 -11.46 -2.17
CA TRP A 201 -6.71 -12.59 -2.80
C TRP A 201 -7.54 -13.87 -2.70
N SER A 202 -7.15 -14.88 -3.48
CA SER A 202 -7.76 -16.21 -3.47
C SER A 202 -6.79 -17.21 -2.83
N PRO A 203 -6.93 -17.55 -1.54
CA PRO A 203 -6.01 -18.42 -0.83
C PRO A 203 -5.89 -19.79 -1.49
N GLN A 204 -4.72 -20.42 -1.38
CA GLN A 204 -4.47 -21.74 -1.98
C GLN A 204 -5.40 -22.83 -1.42
N GLY A 205 -5.79 -22.73 -0.15
CA GLY A 205 -6.76 -23.61 0.51
C GLY A 205 -8.23 -23.36 0.16
N GLY A 206 -8.52 -22.37 -0.68
CA GLY A 206 -9.87 -21.92 -1.04
C GLY A 206 -10.41 -20.82 -0.14
N GLY A 207 -11.54 -20.23 -0.55
CA GLY A 207 -12.15 -19.08 0.14
C GLY A 207 -11.71 -17.74 -0.46
N THR A 208 -11.76 -16.67 0.34
CA THR A 208 -11.37 -15.32 -0.06
C THR A 208 -10.61 -14.68 1.10
N GLY A 209 -9.38 -14.25 0.82
CA GLY A 209 -8.61 -13.42 1.72
C GLY A 209 -8.92 -11.95 1.43
N SER A 210 -9.08 -11.15 2.48
CA SER A 210 -9.30 -9.72 2.35
C SER A 210 -8.86 -8.96 3.59
N GLY A 211 -8.32 -7.76 3.42
CA GLY A 211 -7.90 -6.90 4.53
C GLY A 211 -7.70 -5.45 4.10
N SER A 212 -7.97 -4.50 5.00
CA SER A 212 -7.72 -3.09 4.69
C SER A 212 -6.23 -2.78 4.79
N THR A 213 -5.70 -2.05 3.81
CA THR A 213 -4.30 -1.58 3.81
C THR A 213 -4.11 -0.30 4.63
N ALA A 214 -5.18 0.22 5.26
CA ALA A 214 -5.10 1.33 6.21
C ALA A 214 -4.45 0.93 7.56
N GLY A 215 -4.07 -0.33 7.71
CA GLY A 215 -3.35 -0.85 8.88
C GLY A 215 -2.75 -2.22 8.59
N TRP A 216 -2.40 -2.93 9.66
CA TRP A 216 -1.98 -4.32 9.59
C TRP A 216 -3.14 -5.19 9.10
N PHE A 217 -2.87 -6.09 8.16
CA PHE A 217 -3.83 -7.12 7.77
C PHE A 217 -3.16 -8.49 7.76
N GLY A 218 -3.92 -9.48 8.25
CA GLY A 218 -3.49 -10.87 8.34
C GLY A 218 -3.48 -11.57 6.99
N LEU A 219 -2.45 -12.39 6.77
CA LEU A 219 -2.36 -13.31 5.64
C LEU A 219 -3.13 -14.60 5.94
N THR A 220 -3.52 -15.32 4.90
CA THR A 220 -4.27 -16.56 5.07
C THR A 220 -3.39 -17.76 5.37
N GLY A 221 -2.13 -17.72 4.94
CA GLY A 221 -1.22 -18.84 5.11
C GLY A 221 -1.76 -20.09 4.41
N SER A 222 -1.58 -21.25 5.05
CA SER A 222 -2.01 -22.55 4.53
C SER A 222 -3.06 -23.24 5.40
N GLY A 223 -3.31 -22.71 6.61
CA GLY A 223 -4.16 -23.34 7.62
C GLY A 223 -5.10 -22.37 8.31
N THR A 224 -6.07 -22.92 9.04
CA THR A 224 -6.97 -22.17 9.92
C THR A 224 -7.19 -22.96 11.19
N ASP A 225 -7.00 -22.33 12.34
CA ASP A 225 -7.19 -22.99 13.63
C ASP A 225 -8.69 -23.17 13.96
N ASN A 226 -8.99 -23.85 15.06
CA ASN A 226 -10.37 -24.07 15.51
C ASN A 226 -11.13 -22.77 15.86
N SER A 227 -10.41 -21.66 16.05
CA SER A 227 -10.95 -20.33 16.36
C SER A 227 -11.17 -19.48 15.11
N GLY A 228 -10.77 -19.97 13.93
CA GLY A 228 -10.85 -19.23 12.67
C GLY A 228 -9.64 -18.33 12.40
N VAL A 229 -8.55 -18.47 13.15
CA VAL A 229 -7.30 -17.74 12.97
C VAL A 229 -6.51 -18.38 11.83
N PHE A 230 -6.21 -17.58 10.81
CA PHE A 230 -5.36 -18.00 9.71
C PHE A 230 -3.89 -18.08 10.14
N TYR A 231 -3.18 -19.10 9.65
CA TYR A 231 -1.77 -19.32 9.95
C TYR A 231 -1.07 -20.05 8.80
N LEU A 232 0.24 -19.90 8.71
CA LEU A 232 1.10 -20.73 7.87
C LEU A 232 1.50 -21.96 8.67
N ASP A 233 1.04 -23.14 8.23
CA ASP A 233 1.39 -24.41 8.85
C ASP A 233 2.89 -24.67 8.76
N LYS A 234 3.49 -25.10 9.87
CA LYS A 234 4.92 -25.36 9.92
C LYS A 234 5.35 -26.38 8.87
N SER A 235 4.47 -27.32 8.46
CA SER A 235 4.82 -28.33 7.45
C SER A 235 5.11 -27.74 6.06
N GLU A 236 4.72 -26.50 5.80
CA GLU A 236 4.89 -25.85 4.49
C GLU A 236 6.20 -25.08 4.35
N PHE A 237 6.91 -24.81 5.45
CA PHE A 237 8.12 -23.96 5.40
C PHE A 237 9.22 -24.38 6.36
N TYR A 238 8.89 -24.98 7.51
CA TYR A 238 9.85 -25.22 8.59
C TYR A 238 10.63 -26.52 8.39
N GLU A 239 11.96 -26.41 8.22
CA GLU A 239 12.88 -27.56 8.09
C GLU A 239 13.81 -27.76 9.30
N GLY A 240 13.66 -26.93 10.34
CA GLY A 240 14.47 -26.97 11.55
C GLY A 240 14.81 -25.58 12.08
N ALA A 241 15.42 -25.53 13.28
CA ALA A 241 15.82 -24.27 13.88
C ALA A 241 16.80 -23.50 12.99
N GLY A 242 16.48 -22.25 12.66
CA GLY A 242 17.28 -21.47 11.72
C GLY A 242 16.74 -20.07 11.48
N CYS A 243 17.42 -19.34 10.60
CA CYS A 243 17.01 -18.01 10.16
C CYS A 243 16.03 -18.16 8.98
N TYR A 244 14.84 -17.59 9.12
CA TYR A 244 13.80 -17.58 8.09
C TYR A 244 13.51 -16.16 7.65
N THR A 245 13.43 -15.94 6.33
CA THR A 245 13.24 -14.63 5.70
C THR A 245 11.85 -14.51 5.11
N PHE A 246 11.19 -13.39 5.41
CA PHE A 246 9.91 -12.97 4.88
C PHE A 246 10.16 -11.83 3.89
N THR A 247 9.90 -12.12 2.62
CA THR A 247 10.05 -11.16 1.52
C THR A 247 8.67 -10.68 1.10
N VAL A 248 8.50 -9.36 1.01
CA VAL A 248 7.29 -8.70 0.51
C VAL A 248 7.66 -7.89 -0.73
N ASP A 249 7.16 -8.30 -1.88
CA ASP A 249 7.33 -7.61 -3.15
C ASP A 249 6.05 -6.84 -3.50
N ILE A 250 6.20 -5.55 -3.80
CA ILE A 250 5.12 -4.64 -4.18
C ILE A 250 5.31 -4.23 -5.63
N THR A 251 4.27 -4.38 -6.45
CA THR A 251 4.24 -3.90 -7.84
C THR A 251 3.12 -2.88 -8.00
N ASN A 252 3.48 -1.60 -8.12
CA ASN A 252 2.52 -0.51 -8.30
C ASN A 252 1.97 -0.46 -9.73
N THR A 253 0.72 -0.02 -9.87
CA THR A 253 0.09 0.16 -11.19
C THR A 253 0.57 1.44 -11.88
N LEU A 254 0.79 2.50 -11.10
CA LEU A 254 1.34 3.79 -11.54
C LEU A 254 2.86 3.85 -11.32
N GLY A 255 3.52 4.77 -12.03
CA GLY A 255 4.98 4.95 -11.99
C GLY A 255 5.72 4.04 -12.96
N ASP A 256 7.02 3.83 -12.72
CA ASP A 256 7.89 3.01 -13.57
C ASP A 256 7.64 1.50 -13.38
N GLN A 257 6.66 1.13 -12.55
CA GLN A 257 6.27 -0.25 -12.22
C GLN A 257 7.44 -1.10 -11.71
N SER A 258 8.43 -0.46 -11.08
CA SER A 258 9.50 -1.14 -10.38
C SER A 258 8.95 -1.90 -9.17
N VAL A 259 9.53 -3.06 -8.90
CA VAL A 259 9.22 -3.83 -7.69
C VAL A 259 9.91 -3.19 -6.49
N PHE A 260 9.13 -2.87 -5.46
CA PHE A 260 9.66 -2.50 -4.15
C PHE A 260 9.68 -3.75 -3.27
N THR A 261 10.85 -4.09 -2.74
CA THR A 261 11.06 -5.30 -1.96
C THR A 261 11.44 -4.93 -0.53
N SER A 262 10.75 -5.54 0.45
CA SER A 262 11.11 -5.50 1.86
C SER A 262 11.40 -6.91 2.36
N GLU A 263 12.49 -7.09 3.11
CA GLU A 263 12.90 -8.39 3.65
C GLU A 263 13.17 -8.30 5.14
N TYR A 264 12.61 -9.23 5.91
CA TYR A 264 12.80 -9.31 7.35
C TYR A 264 13.01 -10.75 7.76
N SER A 265 13.93 -11.00 8.69
CA SER A 265 14.26 -12.36 9.10
C SER A 265 14.31 -12.53 10.60
N TRP A 266 13.92 -13.73 11.04
CA TRP A 266 13.95 -14.12 12.45
C TRP A 266 14.53 -15.53 12.59
N ASN A 267 15.22 -15.74 13.70
CA ASN A 267 15.56 -17.07 14.18
C ASN A 267 14.29 -17.74 14.70
N ILE A 268 13.87 -18.80 14.03
CA ILE A 268 12.65 -19.57 14.32
C ILE A 268 13.05 -21.01 14.71
N ASP A 269 12.55 -21.47 15.86
CA ASP A 269 12.61 -22.87 16.29
C ASP A 269 11.21 -23.36 16.71
N LEU A 270 10.52 -24.01 15.76
CA LEU A 270 9.20 -24.62 15.95
C LEU A 270 9.28 -26.10 16.32
N SER A 271 10.40 -26.56 16.88
CA SER A 271 10.53 -27.95 17.33
C SER A 271 9.56 -28.23 18.48
N SER A 272 8.62 -29.17 18.29
CA SER A 272 7.66 -29.52 19.35
C SER A 272 8.37 -30.19 20.53
N GLY A 273 7.99 -29.84 21.76
CA GLY A 273 8.42 -30.54 22.96
C GLY A 273 7.83 -31.94 23.05
N GLU A 274 8.37 -32.77 23.95
CA GLU A 274 7.78 -34.06 24.33
C GLU A 274 7.85 -34.21 25.85
N ARG A 275 6.76 -34.68 26.47
CA ARG A 275 6.67 -34.95 27.90
C ARG A 275 6.31 -36.41 28.16
N ASP A 276 6.82 -36.97 29.25
CA ASP A 276 6.48 -38.33 29.67
C ASP A 276 5.12 -38.39 30.40
N SER A 277 4.72 -39.59 30.84
CA SER A 277 3.48 -39.79 31.58
C SER A 277 3.42 -39.09 32.95
N ASN A 278 4.55 -38.62 33.48
CA ASN A 278 4.65 -37.85 34.72
C ASN A 278 4.71 -36.34 34.47
N ASN A 279 4.56 -35.91 33.21
CA ASN A 279 4.68 -34.53 32.75
C ASN A 279 6.11 -33.96 32.79
N ASP A 280 7.13 -34.82 32.85
CA ASP A 280 8.54 -34.42 32.80
C ASP A 280 8.99 -34.23 31.33
N PRO A 281 9.76 -33.17 31.00
CA PRO A 281 10.22 -32.94 29.63
C PRO A 281 11.26 -33.99 29.21
N VAL A 282 10.96 -34.70 28.13
CA VAL A 282 11.83 -35.72 27.49
C VAL A 282 12.56 -35.13 26.29
N ARG A 283 11.91 -34.21 25.58
CA ARG A 283 12.51 -33.37 24.53
C ARG A 283 12.18 -31.91 24.81
N PRO A 284 13.16 -31.00 24.86
CA PRO A 284 12.87 -29.59 25.01
C PRO A 284 12.12 -29.10 23.77
N LYS A 285 11.13 -28.25 24.02
CA LYS A 285 10.44 -27.47 23.00
C LYS A 285 11.39 -26.38 22.48
N GLY A 286 11.25 -26.04 21.21
CA GLY A 286 11.93 -24.91 20.60
C GLY A 286 11.50 -23.57 21.20
N ASP A 287 12.30 -22.53 20.96
CA ASP A 287 12.09 -21.20 21.55
C ASP A 287 11.08 -20.34 20.75
N GLY A 288 10.48 -20.86 19.68
CA GLY A 288 9.51 -20.13 18.86
C GLY A 288 10.19 -19.09 17.97
N VAL A 289 9.59 -17.90 17.85
CA VAL A 289 10.18 -16.78 17.11
C VAL A 289 11.04 -15.95 18.08
N THR A 290 12.33 -15.81 17.78
CA THR A 290 13.30 -15.22 18.70
C THR A 290 13.95 -13.96 18.14
N THR A 291 15.25 -13.95 17.97
CA THR A 291 16.01 -12.77 17.55
C THR A 291 15.94 -12.55 16.06
N THR A 292 16.01 -11.29 15.66
CA THR A 292 16.29 -10.92 14.28
C THR A 292 17.62 -11.53 13.81
N CYS A 293 17.66 -11.90 12.53
CA CYS A 293 18.82 -12.36 11.78
C CYS A 293 18.74 -11.75 10.37
#